data_AF-A0A7J7MGK6-F1
#
_entry.id   AF-A0A7J7MGK6-F1
#
_cell.length_a   1.000
_cell.length_b   1.000
_cell.length_c   1.000
_cell.angle_alpha   90.00
_cell.angle_beta   90.00
_cell.angle_gamma   90.00
#
_symmetry.space_group_name_H-M   'P 1'
#
loop_
_entity.id
_entity.type
_entity.pdbx_description
1 polymer ?
#
loop_
_entity_poly.entity_id
_entity_poly.type
_entity_poly.pdbx_seq_one_letter_code
_entity_poly.pdbx_strand_id
1 'polypeptide(L)'
;MNAIRNQKLVRMFLENAKKMVKEDGEIHISHKSCGFFLAWDLETLASNYGLSLIKEVKFRLNDYPGYSTKFGYGGDKNFDCQPSKTYKFGLKKKEEN
;
A
#
# COMPACT_ATOMS: atom_id res chain seq x y z
N MET A 1 2.57 -15.33 -10.11
CA MET A 1 2.34 -14.58 -8.84
C MET A 1 0.83 -14.56 -8.59
N ASN A 2 0.33 -15.02 -7.44
CA ASN A 2 -1.12 -15.10 -7.19
C ASN A 2 -1.62 -13.79 -6.55
N ALA A 3 -2.24 -12.91 -7.35
CA ALA A 3 -2.75 -11.63 -6.88
C ALA A 3 -3.75 -11.78 -5.72
N ILE A 4 -4.56 -12.83 -5.70
CA ILE A 4 -5.61 -13.05 -4.70
C ILE A 4 -5.00 -13.22 -3.31
N ARG A 5 -3.94 -14.03 -3.19
CA ARG A 5 -3.25 -14.25 -1.90
C ARG A 5 -2.63 -12.96 -1.38
N ASN A 6 -2.04 -12.16 -2.28
CA ASN A 6 -1.37 -10.93 -1.88
C ASN A 6 -2.36 -9.82 -1.51
N GLN A 7 -3.48 -9.69 -2.24
CA GLN A 7 -4.57 -8.79 -1.85
C GLN A 7 -5.15 -9.16 -0.47
N LYS A 8 -5.28 -10.46 -0.15
CA LYS A 8 -5.71 -10.90 1.19
C LYS A 8 -4.78 -10.38 2.29
N LEU A 9 -3.47 -10.42 2.07
CA LEU A 9 -2.49 -9.86 3.01
C LEU A 9 -2.72 -8.36 3.22
N VAL A 10 -2.90 -7.61 2.13
CA VAL A 10 -3.15 -6.16 2.20
C VAL A 10 -4.45 -5.84 2.93
N ARG A 11 -5.53 -6.59 2.65
CA ARG A 11 -6.82 -6.45 3.34
C ARG A 11 -6.68 -6.63 4.85
N MET A 12 -6.01 -7.71 5.28
CA MET A 12 -5.78 -7.98 6.71
C MET A 12 -4.86 -6.94 7.36
N PHE A 13 -3.88 -6.42 6.63
CA PHE A 13 -3.03 -5.33 7.11
C PHE A 13 -3.87 -4.06 7.34
N LEU A 14 -4.67 -3.64 6.35
CA LEU A 14 -5.51 -2.44 6.43
C LEU A 14 -6.53 -2.52 7.57
N GLU A 15 -7.16 -3.69 7.76
CA GLU A 15 -8.11 -3.92 8.83
C GLU A 15 -7.49 -3.69 10.22
N ASN A 16 -6.26 -4.15 10.43
CA ASN A 16 -5.56 -3.99 11.70
C ASN A 16 -4.97 -2.57 11.85
N ALA A 17 -4.35 -2.04 10.80
CA ALA A 17 -3.77 -0.70 10.80
C ALA A 17 -4.83 0.37 11.10
N LYS A 18 -6.05 0.22 10.57
CA LYS A 18 -7.18 1.11 10.85
C LYS A 18 -7.48 1.24 12.36
N LYS A 19 -7.31 0.16 13.13
CA LYS A 19 -7.57 0.15 14.58
C LYS A 19 -6.47 0.85 15.38
N MET A 20 -5.32 1.13 14.77
CA MET A 20 -4.14 1.72 15.42
C MET A 20 -3.96 3.20 15.09
N VAL A 21 -4.57 3.70 14.02
CA VAL A 21 -4.47 5.11 13.60
C VAL A 21 -5.53 5.98 14.29
N LYS A 22 -5.13 7.21 14.63
CA LYS A 22 -6.05 8.26 15.10
C LYS A 22 -6.75 8.93 13.91
N GLU A 23 -7.65 9.87 14.18
CA GLU A 23 -8.43 10.59 13.16
C GLU A 23 -7.57 11.29 12.10
N ASP A 24 -6.42 11.81 12.50
CA ASP A 24 -5.41 12.46 11.66
C ASP A 24 -4.27 11.53 11.22
N GLY A 25 -4.32 10.26 11.62
CA GLY A 25 -3.30 9.27 11.33
C GLY A 25 -3.33 8.79 9.88
N GLU A 26 -2.15 8.47 9.34
CA GLU A 26 -2.00 7.95 7.98
C GLU A 26 -1.53 6.47 7.99
N ILE A 27 -2.04 5.69 7.04
CA ILE A 27 -1.58 4.34 6.72
C ILE A 27 -0.86 4.42 5.37
N HIS A 28 0.42 4.05 5.31
CA HIS A 28 1.23 4.14 4.08
C HIS A 28 1.50 2.77 3.50
N ILE A 29 1.24 2.60 2.20
CA ILE A 29 1.58 1.40 1.46
C ILE A 29 2.41 1.79 0.23
N SER A 30 3.66 1.35 0.17
CA SER A 30 4.51 1.50 -1.01
C SER A 30 4.38 0.27 -1.89
N HIS A 31 4.01 0.46 -3.16
CA HIS A 31 3.70 -0.63 -4.08
C HIS A 31 4.09 -0.30 -5.52
N LYS A 32 4.45 -1.34 -6.28
CA LYS A 32 4.68 -1.21 -7.73
C LYS A 32 3.44 -0.70 -8.42
N SER A 33 3.60 0.31 -9.26
CA SER A 33 2.48 1.01 -9.91
C SER A 33 2.47 0.75 -11.43
N CYS A 34 2.77 -0.48 -11.85
CA CYS A 34 2.81 -0.86 -13.26
C CYS A 34 2.42 -2.32 -13.51
N GLY A 35 1.99 -2.60 -14.74
CA GLY A 35 1.71 -3.96 -15.22
C GLY A 35 0.74 -4.72 -14.32
N PHE A 36 1.06 -5.98 -14.05
CA PHE A 36 0.25 -6.88 -13.22
C PHE A 36 -0.04 -6.34 -11.80
N PHE A 37 0.82 -5.46 -11.27
CA PHE A 37 0.68 -4.91 -9.92
C PHE A 37 -0.50 -3.93 -9.80
N LEU A 38 -0.95 -3.31 -10.90
CA LEU A 38 -2.12 -2.43 -10.88
C LEU A 38 -3.42 -3.18 -10.52
N ALA A 39 -3.50 -4.47 -10.85
CA ALA A 39 -4.66 -5.31 -10.52
C ALA A 39 -4.85 -5.53 -9.01
N TRP A 40 -3.93 -5.08 -8.16
CA TRP A 40 -4.12 -5.13 -6.72
C TRP A 40 -5.14 -4.10 -6.24
N ASP A 41 -5.30 -2.98 -6.97
CA ASP A 41 -6.29 -1.93 -6.72
C ASP A 41 -6.39 -1.53 -5.24
N LEU A 42 -5.29 -0.96 -4.73
CA LEU A 42 -5.14 -0.64 -3.30
C LEU A 42 -6.21 0.34 -2.79
N GLU A 43 -6.70 1.24 -3.65
CA GLU A 43 -7.75 2.18 -3.31
C GLU A 43 -9.08 1.47 -3.04
N THR A 44 -9.49 0.56 -3.93
CA THR A 44 -10.68 -0.26 -3.71
C THR A 44 -10.54 -1.13 -2.46
N LEU A 45 -9.35 -1.73 -2.24
CA LEU A 45 -9.09 -2.51 -1.04
C LEU A 45 -9.23 -1.67 0.24
N ALA A 46 -8.68 -0.45 0.27
CA ALA A 46 -8.77 0.45 1.41
C ALA A 46 -10.21 0.94 1.64
N SER A 47 -10.92 1.29 0.57
CA SER A 47 -12.32 1.75 0.63
C SER A 47 -13.25 0.72 1.29
N ASN A 48 -13.06 -0.57 1.00
CA ASN A 48 -13.82 -1.65 1.63
C ASN A 48 -13.68 -1.71 3.16
N TYR A 49 -12.63 -1.11 3.73
CA TYR A 49 -12.43 -1.00 5.17
C TYR A 49 -12.76 0.40 5.72
N GLY A 50 -13.40 1.27 4.94
CA GLY A 50 -13.75 2.63 5.35
C GLY A 50 -12.53 3.55 5.47
N LEU A 51 -11.53 3.32 4.65
CA LEU A 51 -10.38 4.19 4.47
C LEU A 51 -10.52 4.95 3.14
N SER A 52 -9.91 6.14 3.05
CA SER A 52 -9.89 6.95 1.84
C SER A 52 -8.46 7.32 1.47
N LEU A 53 -8.17 7.40 0.17
CA LEU A 53 -6.88 7.87 -0.32
C LEU A 53 -6.76 9.37 -0.02
N ILE A 54 -5.75 9.73 0.77
CA ILE A 54 -5.37 11.13 1.03
C ILE A 54 -4.49 11.62 -0.13
N LYS A 55 -3.47 10.83 -0.47
CA LYS A 55 -2.47 11.20 -1.46
C LYS A 55 -1.71 10.00 -2.00
N GLU A 56 -1.31 10.09 -3.27
CA GLU A 56 -0.24 9.28 -3.84
C GLU A 56 1.02 10.11 -4.01
N VAL A 57 2.17 9.54 -3.64
CA VAL A 57 3.48 10.14 -3.92
C VAL A 57 4.38 9.14 -4.63
N LYS A 58 5.29 9.64 -5.46
CA LYS A 58 6.29 8.79 -6.12
C LYS A 58 7.20 8.16 -5.06
N PHE A 59 7.35 6.84 -5.11
CA PHE A 59 8.35 6.17 -4.28
C PHE A 59 9.75 6.44 -4.85
N ARG A 60 10.64 6.97 -4.01
CA ARG A 60 12.05 7.19 -4.35
C ARG A 60 12.90 6.30 -3.45
N LEU A 61 13.64 5.38 -4.07
CA LEU A 61 14.55 4.48 -3.34
C LEU A 61 15.58 5.27 -2.50
N ASN A 62 16.04 6.41 -3.03
CA ASN A 62 17.01 7.27 -2.37
C ASN A 62 16.50 7.89 -1.06
N ASP A 63 15.18 7.95 -0.85
CA ASP A 63 14.60 8.45 0.40
C ASP A 63 14.76 7.41 1.54
N TYR A 64 15.21 6.18 1.25
CA TYR A 64 15.36 5.05 2.17
C TYR A 64 16.77 4.42 2.08
N PRO A 65 17.82 5.09 2.60
CA PRO A 65 19.18 4.55 2.56
C PRO A 65 19.26 3.20 3.28
N GLY A 66 19.90 2.21 2.64
CA GLY A 66 20.01 0.85 3.17
C GLY A 66 18.82 -0.07 2.86
N TYR A 67 17.76 0.42 2.23
CA TYR A 67 16.66 -0.43 1.76
C TYR A 67 17.07 -1.26 0.54
N SER A 68 16.88 -2.58 0.64
CA SER A 68 17.16 -3.55 -0.41
C SER A 68 15.89 -4.34 -0.68
N THR A 69 15.48 -4.46 -1.95
CA THR A 69 14.27 -5.20 -2.31
C THR A 69 14.49 -6.70 -2.21
N LYS A 70 13.46 -7.42 -1.74
CA LYS A 70 13.48 -8.89 -1.65
C LYS A 70 12.28 -9.51 -2.35
N PHE A 71 12.49 -10.63 -3.02
CA PHE A 71 11.42 -11.36 -3.66
C PHE A 71 10.54 -12.06 -2.62
N GLY A 72 9.21 -11.88 -2.73
CA GLY A 72 8.24 -12.50 -1.82
C GLY A 72 8.13 -14.03 -1.91
N TYR A 73 8.84 -14.67 -2.85
CA TYR A 73 8.87 -16.12 -3.06
C TYR A 73 10.28 -16.73 -2.90
N GLY A 74 11.18 -16.01 -2.24
CA GLY A 74 12.55 -16.45 -1.96
C GLY A 74 13.60 -15.80 -2.86
N GLY A 75 14.84 -15.74 -2.36
CA GLY A 75 15.98 -15.10 -3.01
C GLY A 75 16.29 -13.69 -2.49
N ASP A 76 17.58 -13.41 -2.32
CA ASP A 76 18.11 -12.13 -1.82
C ASP A 76 18.55 -11.17 -2.94
N LYS A 77 18.19 -11.47 -4.19
CA LYS A 77 18.51 -10.58 -5.30
C LYS A 77 17.62 -9.33 -5.23
N ASN A 78 18.24 -8.16 -5.36
CA ASN A 78 17.52 -6.92 -5.60
C ASN A 78 16.82 -6.98 -6.95
N PHE A 79 15.56 -6.56 -6.96
CA PHE A 79 14.79 -6.33 -8.17
C PHE A 79 14.44 -4.85 -8.34
N ASP A 80 14.19 -4.46 -9.59
CA ASP A 80 13.77 -3.11 -9.91
C ASP A 80 12.41 -2.80 -9.25
N CYS A 81 12.41 -1.94 -8.22
CA CYS A 81 11.21 -1.46 -7.56
C CYS A 81 10.48 -0.37 -8.35
N GLN A 82 11.01 0.12 -9.47
CA GLN A 82 10.40 1.20 -10.22
C GLN A 82 9.48 0.67 -11.35
N PRO A 83 8.48 1.45 -11.76
CA PRO A 83 7.90 2.56 -10.99
C PRO A 83 7.13 2.04 -9.76
N SER A 84 7.28 2.73 -8.63
CA SER A 84 6.46 2.52 -7.43
C SER A 84 5.87 3.84 -6.94
N LYS A 85 4.76 3.74 -6.22
CA LYS A 85 4.12 4.84 -5.50
C LYS A 85 3.91 4.45 -4.05
N THR A 86 3.86 5.46 -3.18
CA THR A 86 3.37 5.33 -1.82
C THR A 86 1.96 5.92 -1.76
N TYR A 87 1.01 5.06 -1.41
CA TYR A 87 -0.39 5.39 -1.19
C TYR A 87 -0.58 5.71 0.27
N LYS A 88 -1.13 6.88 0.57
CA LYS A 88 -1.42 7.32 1.93
C LYS A 88 -2.92 7.30 2.15
N PHE A 89 -3.38 6.47 3.07
CA PHE A 89 -4.78 6.32 3.42
C PHE A 89 -5.06 6.92 4.80
N GLY A 90 -6.25 7.48 4.98
CA GLY A 90 -6.78 7.91 6.28
C GLY A 90 -8.18 7.36 6.52
N LEU A 91 -8.69 7.56 7.73
CA LEU A 91 -10.09 7.23 8.04
C LEU A 91 -11.02 8.03 7.11
N LYS A 92 -11.99 7.35 6.49
CA LYS A 92 -13.01 8.03 5.68
C LYS A 92 -13.82 8.94 6.61
N LYS A 93 -13.78 10.25 6.35
CA LYS A 93 -14.65 11.20 7.05
C LYS A 93 -16.10 10.86 6.72
N LYS A 94 -16.97 10.93 7.73
CA LYS A 94 -18.41 10.87 7.45
C LYS A 94 -18.76 12.15 6.69
N GLU A 95 -19.54 12.03 5.62
CA GLU A 95 -20.17 13.20 5.02
C GLU A 95 -21.09 13.81 6.08
N GLU A 96 -20.79 15.04 6.48
CA GLU A 96 -21.69 15.84 7.32
C GLU A 96 -22.87 16.22 6.42
N ASN A 97 -24.06 15.70 6.73
CA ASN A 97 -25.33 16.13 6.14
C ASN A 97 -25.80 17.42 6.79
#